data_AF-A0A6N9P7U8-F1
#
_entry.id   AF-A0A6N9P7U8-F1
#
_cell.length_a   1.000
_cell.length_b   1.000
_cell.length_c   1.000
_cell.angle_alpha   90.00
_cell.angle_beta   90.00
_cell.angle_gamma   90.00
#
_symmetry.space_group_name_H-M   'P 1'
#
loop_
_entity.id
_entity.type
_entity.pdbx_description
1 polymer ?
#
loop_
_entity_poly.entity_id
_entity_poly.type
_entity_poly.pdbx_seq_one_letter_code
_entity_poly.pdbx_strand_id
1 'polypeptide(L)'
;MCADDGDALVDHIDSAEEAIIELPANTAVTIIDENGFTTVYEYAVETGIARDGSRRASVTRTATSRTLGDVAGNATLTLWADATWRSREVNITDCGLNYSSTFCVVTPDSEEITSKRGFQNTFAKVRARGDIVFTAPTIGDWASGNYDFELWIDPLNMSNKGYLKVNDSSHFWMEDNG
;
A
#
# COMPACT_ATOMS: atom_id res chain seq x y z
N MET A 1 32.80 2.85 -14.76
CA MET A 1 31.82 3.39 -13.80
C MET A 1 30.47 2.93 -14.27
N CYS A 2 30.02 1.75 -13.82
CA CYS A 2 28.67 1.30 -14.06
C CYS A 2 27.81 1.92 -12.97
N ALA A 3 26.68 2.50 -13.36
CA ALA A 3 25.69 3.00 -12.43
C ALA A 3 25.22 1.83 -11.57
N ASP A 4 25.15 2.09 -10.27
CA ASP A 4 24.54 1.22 -9.28
C ASP A 4 23.04 1.26 -9.57
N ASP A 5 22.55 0.31 -10.37
CA ASP A 5 21.12 0.10 -10.60
C ASP A 5 20.57 -0.36 -9.25
N GLY A 6 20.03 0.60 -8.48
CA GLY A 6 19.53 0.36 -7.14
C GLY A 6 18.59 -0.84 -7.15
N ASP A 7 19.01 -1.91 -6.47
CA ASP A 7 18.24 -3.13 -6.30
C ASP A 7 16.83 -2.76 -5.83
N ALA A 8 15.84 -2.96 -6.69
CA ALA A 8 14.45 -2.95 -6.25
C ALA A 8 14.33 -4.04 -5.19
N LEU A 9 13.90 -3.67 -3.97
CA LEU A 9 13.60 -4.63 -2.93
C LEU A 9 12.36 -5.42 -3.38
N VAL A 10 12.58 -6.66 -3.79
CA VAL A 10 11.53 -7.61 -4.16
C VAL A 10 11.35 -8.58 -3.01
N ASP A 11 10.22 -8.48 -2.32
CA ASP A 11 9.83 -9.43 -1.29
C ASP A 11 8.76 -10.38 -1.88
N HIS A 12 9.00 -11.68 -1.74
CA HIS A 12 7.99 -12.72 -2.02
C HIS A 12 7.29 -13.03 -0.70
N ILE A 13 6.08 -12.51 -0.53
CA ILE A 13 5.30 -12.70 0.70
C ILE A 13 4.14 -13.61 0.37
N ASP A 14 4.12 -14.75 1.05
CA ASP A 14 2.94 -15.59 1.12
C ASP A 14 1.91 -14.85 1.99
N SER A 15 0.76 -14.48 1.43
CA SER A 15 -0.29 -13.66 2.08
C SER A 15 -0.83 -14.27 3.38
N ALA A 16 -0.44 -15.49 3.72
CA ALA A 16 -0.73 -16.18 4.97
C ALA A 16 0.17 -15.79 6.16
N GLU A 17 1.34 -15.19 5.95
CA GLU A 17 2.22 -14.75 7.04
C GLU A 17 1.96 -13.28 7.40
N GLU A 18 1.75 -12.98 8.68
CA GLU A 18 1.58 -11.63 9.22
C GLU A 18 2.89 -10.79 9.17
N ALA A 19 3.59 -10.82 8.04
CA ALA A 19 4.86 -10.16 7.84
C ALA A 19 4.70 -8.64 7.92
N ILE A 20 5.52 -8.01 8.76
CA ILE A 20 5.67 -6.56 8.83
C ILE A 20 6.87 -6.20 7.96
N ILE A 21 6.61 -5.42 6.91
CA ILE A 21 7.61 -5.03 5.92
C ILE A 21 8.10 -3.63 6.29
N GLU A 22 9.42 -3.43 6.33
CA GLU A 22 9.99 -2.09 6.44
C GLU A 22 9.94 -1.42 5.07
N LEU A 23 9.35 -0.22 4.99
CA LEU A 23 9.32 0.61 3.79
C LEU A 23 10.26 1.80 3.98
N PRO A 24 11.48 1.76 3.43
CA PRO A 24 12.34 2.93 3.39
C PRO A 24 11.64 4.07 2.63
N ALA A 25 11.79 5.30 3.10
CA ALA A 25 11.14 6.44 2.48
C ALA A 25 11.63 6.68 1.05
N ASN A 26 10.69 6.84 0.11
CA ASN A 26 10.91 7.02 -1.32
C ASN A 26 11.66 5.85 -2.00
N THR A 27 11.56 4.65 -1.43
CA THR A 27 12.04 3.40 -2.03
C THR A 27 10.84 2.50 -2.29
N ALA A 28 10.68 2.08 -3.54
CA ALA A 28 9.64 1.14 -3.92
C ALA A 28 9.99 -0.28 -3.43
N VAL A 29 9.03 -0.94 -2.79
CA VAL A 29 9.07 -2.36 -2.42
C VAL A 29 8.04 -3.09 -3.26
N THR A 30 8.47 -4.14 -3.97
CA THR A 30 7.59 -4.93 -4.83
C THR A 30 7.22 -6.23 -4.13
N ILE A 31 5.92 -6.50 -4.05
CA ILE A 31 5.36 -7.75 -3.56
C ILE A 31 4.70 -8.45 -4.76
N ILE A 32 5.09 -9.70 -4.99
CA ILE A 32 4.45 -10.57 -5.97
C ILE A 32 3.65 -11.60 -5.19
N ASP A 33 2.33 -11.59 -5.36
CA ASP A 33 1.48 -12.57 -4.69
C ASP A 33 1.50 -13.94 -5.38
N GLU A 34 0.93 -14.94 -4.72
CA GLU A 34 0.88 -16.34 -5.17
C GLU A 34 0.18 -16.52 -6.53
N ASN A 35 -0.69 -15.58 -6.91
CA ASN A 35 -1.43 -15.62 -8.15
C ASN A 35 -0.69 -14.88 -9.29
N GLY A 36 0.40 -14.16 -8.98
CA GLY A 36 1.21 -13.42 -9.94
C GLY A 36 0.77 -11.97 -10.14
N PHE A 37 -0.09 -11.43 -9.27
CA PHE A 37 -0.26 -9.98 -9.20
C PHE A 37 1.02 -9.34 -8.70
N THR A 38 1.47 -8.32 -9.42
CA THR A 38 2.57 -7.48 -8.97
C THR A 38 1.98 -6.25 -8.30
N THR A 39 2.30 -6.09 -7.02
CA THR A 39 1.90 -4.93 -6.23
C THR A 39 3.15 -4.18 -5.76
N VAL A 40 3.23 -2.89 -6.06
CA VAL A 40 4.33 -2.03 -5.65
C VAL A 40 3.86 -1.11 -4.54
N TYR A 41 4.63 -1.04 -3.45
CA TYR A 41 4.39 -0.17 -2.31
C TYR A 41 5.50 0.87 -2.20
N GLU A 42 5.14 2.14 -2.01
CA GLU A 42 6.08 3.23 -1.78
C GLU A 42 5.65 4.08 -0.60
N TYR A 43 6.52 4.24 0.38
CA TYR A 43 6.29 5.08 1.55
C TYR A 43 6.87 6.48 1.36
N ALA A 44 6.13 7.51 1.76
CA ALA A 44 6.59 8.89 1.75
C ALA A 44 6.06 9.66 2.96
N VAL A 45 6.80 10.71 3.35
CA VAL A 45 6.35 11.70 4.32
C VAL A 45 6.56 13.08 3.71
N GLU A 46 5.50 13.88 3.66
CA GLU A 46 5.57 15.23 3.13
C GLU A 46 6.55 16.08 3.95
N THR A 47 7.33 16.90 3.23
CA THR A 47 8.29 17.82 3.86
C THR A 47 7.62 19.06 4.46
N GLY A 48 6.42 19.40 3.96
CA GLY A 48 5.59 20.48 4.47
C GLY A 48 5.02 20.18 5.85
N ILE A 49 4.92 21.22 6.68
CA ILE A 49 4.23 21.16 7.97
C ILE A 49 2.94 21.95 7.84
N ALA A 50 1.81 21.30 8.12
CA ALA A 50 0.51 21.95 8.16
C ALA A 50 0.43 22.94 9.35
N ARG A 51 -0.58 23.82 9.34
CA ARG A 51 -0.73 24.86 10.38
C ARG A 51 -0.90 24.30 11.79
N ASP A 52 -1.45 23.10 11.91
CA ASP A 52 -1.62 22.38 13.18
C ASP A 52 -0.35 21.64 13.64
N GLY A 53 0.74 21.75 12.89
CA GLY A 53 2.01 21.08 13.16
C GLY A 53 2.09 19.65 12.63
N SER A 54 1.04 19.16 11.94
CA SER A 54 1.04 17.82 11.36
C SER A 54 1.85 17.76 10.06
N ARG A 55 2.30 16.55 9.72
CA ARG A 55 2.80 16.19 8.39
C ARG A 55 2.06 14.95 7.90
N ARG A 56 1.90 14.85 6.59
CA ARG A 56 1.28 13.70 5.97
C ARG A 56 2.30 12.59 5.77
N ALA A 57 2.05 11.43 6.36
CA ALA A 57 2.67 10.17 5.98
C ALA A 57 1.74 9.44 5.02
N SER A 58 2.29 8.78 4.01
CA SER A 58 1.50 8.05 3.03
C SER A 58 2.20 6.79 2.55
N VAL A 59 1.43 5.76 2.24
CA VAL A 59 1.87 4.64 1.44
C VAL A 59 1.04 4.56 0.16
N THR A 60 1.72 4.49 -0.98
CA THR A 60 1.09 4.29 -2.28
C THR A 60 1.25 2.83 -2.69
N ARG A 61 0.13 2.16 -2.93
CA ARG A 61 0.01 0.80 -3.45
C ARG A 61 -0.40 0.87 -4.90
N THR A 62 0.40 0.31 -5.80
CA THR A 62 0.06 0.15 -7.22
C THR A 62 -0.08 -1.34 -7.53
N ALA A 63 -1.32 -1.81 -7.68
CA ALA A 63 -1.61 -3.16 -8.09
C ALA A 63 -1.79 -3.21 -9.62
N THR A 64 -1.00 -4.08 -10.25
CA THR A 64 -1.03 -4.28 -11.70
C THR A 64 -1.36 -5.73 -11.99
N SER A 65 -2.31 -5.93 -12.90
CA SER A 65 -2.65 -7.26 -13.38
C SER A 65 -2.27 -7.40 -14.86
N ARG A 66 -1.70 -8.55 -15.22
CA ARG A 66 -1.28 -8.86 -16.59
C ARG A 66 -2.12 -10.02 -17.14
N THR A 67 -2.56 -9.90 -18.38
CA THR A 67 -3.22 -10.99 -19.12
C THR A 67 -2.45 -11.22 -20.40
N LEU A 68 -2.03 -12.47 -20.67
CA LEU A 68 -1.43 -12.88 -21.95
C LEU A 68 -0.25 -12.00 -22.44
N GLY A 69 0.56 -11.47 -21.53
CA GLY A 69 1.74 -10.66 -21.85
C GLY A 69 1.53 -9.15 -21.85
N ASP A 70 0.28 -8.67 -21.81
CA ASP A 70 -0.06 -7.24 -21.77
C ASP A 70 -0.60 -6.82 -20.38
N VAL A 71 -0.33 -5.57 -19.98
CA VAL A 71 -0.93 -4.98 -18.77
C VAL A 71 -2.42 -4.75 -19.04
N ALA A 72 -3.26 -5.48 -18.31
CA ALA A 72 -4.70 -5.49 -18.55
C ALA A 72 -5.48 -4.54 -17.62
N GLY A 73 -4.86 -4.05 -16.53
CA GLY A 73 -5.40 -2.97 -15.71
C GLY A 73 -4.49 -2.60 -14.54
N ASN A 74 -4.72 -1.41 -13.98
CA ASN A 74 -3.95 -0.89 -12.84
C ASN A 74 -4.85 -0.15 -11.85
N ALA A 75 -4.64 -0.41 -10.55
CA ALA A 75 -5.21 0.36 -9.46
C ALA A 75 -4.09 1.00 -8.65
N THR A 76 -4.17 2.30 -8.43
CA THR A 76 -3.29 3.04 -7.53
C THR A 76 -4.10 3.54 -6.34
N LEU A 77 -3.68 3.15 -5.14
CA LEU A 77 -4.29 3.48 -3.87
C LEU A 77 -3.25 4.21 -3.02
N THR A 78 -3.59 5.37 -2.47
CA THR A 78 -2.72 6.11 -1.55
C THR A 78 -3.43 6.27 -0.21
N LEU A 79 -3.01 5.45 0.76
CA LEU A 79 -3.43 5.59 2.15
C LEU A 79 -2.54 6.64 2.80
N TRP A 80 -3.15 7.64 3.41
CA TRP A 80 -2.45 8.72 4.08
C TRP A 80 -2.94 8.94 5.50
N ALA A 81 -2.07 9.50 6.33
CA ALA A 81 -2.34 9.89 7.70
C ALA A 81 -1.64 11.21 8.00
N ASP A 82 -2.40 12.19 8.48
CA ASP A 82 -1.85 13.42 9.01
C ASP A 82 -1.49 13.17 10.48
N ALA A 83 -0.21 13.38 10.81
CA ALA A 83 0.31 13.04 12.12
C ALA A 83 1.26 14.11 12.67
N THR A 84 1.33 14.19 14.00
CA THR A 84 2.28 15.04 14.72
C THR A 84 3.32 14.18 15.41
N TRP A 85 4.60 14.57 15.32
CA TRP A 85 5.70 13.89 16.01
C TRP A 85 6.29 14.81 17.08
N ARG A 86 6.33 14.34 18.31
CA ARG A 86 6.91 15.09 19.43
C ARG A 86 7.43 14.16 20.51
N SER A 87 8.65 14.39 20.98
CA SER A 87 9.20 13.68 22.15
C SER A 87 9.10 12.14 22.06
N ARG A 88 9.39 11.55 20.89
CA ARG A 88 9.23 10.10 20.62
C ARG A 88 7.80 9.59 20.74
N GLU A 89 6.85 10.45 20.41
CA GLU A 89 5.45 10.14 20.26
C GLU A 89 5.01 10.56 18.86
N VAL A 90 4.15 9.75 18.26
CA VAL A 90 3.41 10.11 17.05
C VAL A 90 1.91 10.03 17.36
N ASN A 91 1.15 11.01 16.90
CA ASN A 91 -0.30 11.09 17.08
C ASN A 91 -0.98 11.46 15.77
N ILE A 92 -1.87 10.58 15.28
CA ILE A 92 -2.61 10.75 14.04
C ILE A 92 -3.85 11.60 14.32
N THR A 93 -4.06 12.63 13.51
CA THR A 93 -5.21 13.53 13.61
C THR A 93 -6.28 13.22 12.59
N ASP A 94 -5.87 12.76 11.41
CA ASP A 94 -6.76 12.43 10.30
C ASP A 94 -6.14 11.34 9.41
N CYS A 95 -6.98 10.65 8.65
CA CYS A 95 -6.55 9.69 7.66
C CYS A 95 -7.52 9.62 6.48
N GLY A 96 -7.04 9.11 5.36
CA GLY A 96 -7.91 8.86 4.23
C GLY A 96 -7.27 8.00 3.16
N LEU A 97 -8.10 7.65 2.18
CA LEU A 97 -7.70 6.86 1.03
C LEU A 97 -8.02 7.65 -0.25
N ASN A 98 -6.99 7.91 -1.06
CA ASN A 98 -7.18 8.35 -2.44
C ASN A 98 -6.99 7.17 -3.36
N TYR A 99 -7.74 7.10 -4.45
CA TYR A 99 -7.58 6.02 -5.43
C TYR A 99 -7.84 6.49 -6.85
N SER A 100 -7.18 5.82 -7.79
CA SER A 100 -7.38 5.97 -9.23
C SER A 100 -7.19 4.64 -9.92
N SER A 101 -7.94 4.38 -10.97
CA SER A 101 -7.89 3.11 -11.70
C SER A 101 -8.00 3.27 -13.21
N THR A 102 -7.43 2.30 -13.92
CA THR A 102 -7.64 2.08 -15.36
C THR A 102 -7.97 0.62 -15.58
N PHE A 103 -9.06 0.33 -16.30
CA PHE A 103 -9.52 -1.05 -16.56
C PHE A 103 -9.70 -1.88 -15.28
N CYS A 104 -10.05 -1.21 -14.18
CA CYS A 104 -10.52 -1.84 -12.96
C CYS A 104 -11.42 -0.89 -12.18
N VAL A 105 -12.25 -1.49 -11.34
CA VAL A 105 -13.11 -0.81 -10.38
C VAL A 105 -12.50 -1.00 -9.00
N VAL A 106 -12.33 0.11 -8.27
CA VAL A 106 -11.95 0.10 -6.86
C VAL A 106 -13.21 0.39 -6.05
N THR A 107 -13.53 -0.49 -5.11
CA THR A 107 -14.67 -0.36 -4.21
C THR A 107 -14.15 -0.26 -2.78
N PRO A 108 -14.01 0.96 -2.24
CA PRO A 108 -13.61 1.13 -0.84
C PRO A 108 -14.67 0.62 0.12
N ASP A 109 -14.24 -0.12 1.14
CA ASP A 109 -15.08 -0.55 2.26
C ASP A 109 -14.83 0.33 3.49
N SER A 110 -13.58 0.42 3.94
CA SER A 110 -13.23 1.19 5.13
C SER A 110 -11.82 1.77 5.11
N GLU A 111 -11.69 2.97 5.67
CA GLU A 111 -10.43 3.58 6.09
C GLU A 111 -10.54 3.98 7.57
N GLU A 112 -9.59 3.56 8.40
CA GLU A 112 -9.68 3.80 9.84
C GLU A 112 -8.32 3.97 10.51
N ILE A 113 -8.31 4.79 11.57
CA ILE A 113 -7.19 4.90 12.52
C ILE A 113 -7.29 3.73 13.51
N THR A 114 -6.54 2.67 13.29
CA THR A 114 -6.53 1.47 14.16
C THR A 114 -5.70 1.67 15.43
N SER A 115 -4.73 2.59 15.40
CA SER A 115 -4.00 3.05 16.59
C SER A 115 -3.64 4.52 16.45
N LYS A 116 -4.33 5.38 17.21
CA LYS A 116 -4.14 6.83 17.11
C LYS A 116 -2.76 7.31 17.56
N ARG A 117 -2.16 6.63 18.53
CA ARG A 117 -0.92 7.05 19.22
C ARG A 117 0.12 5.95 19.21
N GLY A 118 1.35 6.29 18.79
CA GLY A 118 2.54 5.48 18.94
C GLY A 118 3.53 6.14 19.90
N PHE A 119 4.18 5.37 20.78
CA PHE A 119 5.18 5.89 21.72
C PHE A 119 6.30 4.88 21.93
N GLN A 120 7.56 5.35 21.85
CA GLN A 120 8.76 4.51 21.97
C GLN A 120 8.76 3.33 20.99
N ASN A 121 8.42 2.13 21.45
CA ASN A 121 8.48 0.88 20.69
C ASN A 121 7.10 0.47 20.14
N THR A 122 6.14 1.41 20.12
CA THR A 122 4.80 1.18 19.55
C THR A 122 4.52 2.14 18.40
N PHE A 123 3.65 1.71 17.48
CA PHE A 123 3.32 2.44 16.27
C PHE A 123 1.93 3.08 16.36
N ALA A 124 1.77 4.25 15.74
CA ALA A 124 0.45 4.69 15.30
C ALA A 124 0.12 4.04 13.96
N LYS A 125 -1.15 3.78 13.69
CA LYS A 125 -1.57 2.89 12.60
C LYS A 125 -2.84 3.38 11.94
N VAL A 126 -2.87 3.27 10.61
CA VAL A 126 -4.06 3.45 9.79
C VAL A 126 -4.18 2.29 8.82
N ARG A 127 -5.41 1.85 8.56
CA ARG A 127 -5.72 0.70 7.71
C ARG A 127 -6.71 1.10 6.62
N ALA A 128 -6.53 0.52 5.44
CA ALA A 128 -7.49 0.61 4.34
C ALA A 128 -7.92 -0.78 3.89
N ARG A 129 -9.23 -0.95 3.66
CA ARG A 129 -9.84 -2.17 3.15
C ARG A 129 -10.82 -1.89 2.02
N GLY A 130 -10.95 -2.85 1.12
CA GLY A 130 -11.93 -2.84 0.05
C GLY A 130 -11.58 -3.84 -1.04
N ASP A 131 -12.24 -3.71 -2.18
CA ASP A 131 -12.11 -4.64 -3.30
C ASP A 131 -11.58 -3.94 -4.55
N ILE A 132 -10.89 -4.71 -5.39
CA ILE A 132 -10.49 -4.33 -6.74
C ILE A 132 -10.97 -5.40 -7.69
N VAL A 133 -11.70 -4.99 -8.74
CA VAL A 133 -12.14 -5.88 -9.81
C VAL A 133 -11.55 -5.38 -11.13
N PHE A 134 -10.72 -6.19 -11.77
CA PHE A 134 -10.12 -5.90 -13.05
C PHE A 134 -11.04 -6.33 -14.19
N THR A 135 -11.29 -5.40 -15.11
CA THR A 135 -12.29 -5.56 -16.17
C THR A 135 -11.73 -5.07 -17.50
N ALA A 136 -11.85 -5.89 -18.54
CA ALA A 136 -11.42 -5.56 -19.90
C ALA A 136 -12.63 -5.57 -20.84
N PRO A 137 -12.76 -4.63 -21.79
CA PRO A 137 -13.95 -4.55 -22.66
C PRO A 137 -14.26 -5.84 -23.45
N THR A 138 -13.24 -6.63 -23.78
CA THR A 138 -13.37 -7.85 -24.60
C THR A 138 -13.57 -9.13 -23.77
N ILE A 139 -13.13 -9.14 -22.51
CA ILE A 139 -13.09 -10.35 -21.67
C ILE A 139 -14.14 -10.26 -20.55
N GLY A 140 -14.54 -9.04 -20.17
CA GLY A 140 -15.31 -8.79 -18.96
C GLY A 140 -14.41 -8.77 -17.72
N ASP A 141 -15.00 -9.06 -16.56
CA ASP A 141 -14.28 -9.17 -15.30
C ASP A 141 -13.44 -10.45 -15.32
N TRP A 142 -12.14 -10.34 -15.06
CA TRP A 142 -11.20 -11.44 -15.28
C TRP A 142 -10.23 -11.67 -14.13
N ALA A 143 -10.08 -10.68 -13.24
CA ALA A 143 -9.44 -10.88 -11.95
C ALA A 143 -10.07 -10.01 -10.86
N SER A 144 -9.98 -10.42 -9.61
CA SER A 144 -10.40 -9.62 -8.47
C SER A 144 -9.48 -9.86 -7.28
N GLY A 145 -9.49 -8.95 -6.32
CA GLY A 145 -8.85 -9.17 -5.04
C GLY A 145 -9.34 -8.16 -4.02
N ASN A 146 -9.23 -8.50 -2.74
CA ASN A 146 -9.35 -7.51 -1.69
C ASN A 146 -7.99 -6.84 -1.49
N TYR A 147 -8.01 -5.56 -1.16
CA TYR A 147 -6.88 -4.92 -0.52
C TYR A 147 -7.18 -4.76 0.95
N ASP A 148 -6.17 -5.02 1.77
CA ASP A 148 -6.20 -4.89 3.21
C ASP A 148 -4.78 -4.62 3.68
N PHE A 149 -4.44 -3.34 3.83
CA PHE A 149 -3.10 -2.96 4.23
C PHE A 149 -3.11 -1.86 5.29
N GLU A 150 -2.11 -1.92 6.17
CA GLU A 150 -1.96 -1.03 7.31
C GLU A 150 -0.62 -0.30 7.22
N LEU A 151 -0.66 1.03 7.27
CA LEU A 151 0.52 1.87 7.42
C LEU A 151 0.80 2.10 8.90
N TRP A 152 1.98 1.71 9.34
CA TRP A 152 2.48 1.82 10.70
C TRP A 152 3.53 2.92 10.76
N ILE A 153 3.24 3.95 11.54
CA ILE A 153 4.06 5.15 11.65
C ILE A 153 4.91 5.05 12.92
N ASP A 154 6.22 5.15 12.73
CA ASP A 154 7.21 5.05 13.80
C ASP A 154 7.42 6.41 14.50
N PRO A 155 7.24 6.49 15.84
CA PRO A 155 7.55 7.70 16.60
C PRO A 155 9.04 8.10 16.60
N LEU A 156 9.95 7.18 16.29
CA LEU A 156 11.41 7.39 16.26
C LEU A 156 11.94 7.79 14.89
N ASN A 157 11.26 7.42 13.81
CA ASN A 157 11.75 7.57 12.43
C ASN A 157 10.75 8.37 11.57
N MET A 158 10.57 9.64 11.92
CA MET A 158 9.58 10.54 11.32
C MET A 158 9.52 10.54 9.78
N SER A 159 10.65 10.43 9.09
CA SER A 159 10.73 10.64 7.63
C SER A 159 11.52 9.58 6.86
N ASN A 160 12.12 8.62 7.54
CA ASN A 160 13.11 7.74 6.91
C ASN A 160 12.55 6.35 6.59
N LYS A 161 11.50 5.93 7.30
CA LYS A 161 10.81 4.67 7.06
C LYS A 161 9.40 4.63 7.64
N GLY A 162 8.56 3.82 7.04
CA GLY A 162 7.30 3.35 7.58
C GLY A 162 7.32 1.84 7.69
N TYR A 163 6.31 1.26 8.32
CA TYR A 163 6.11 -0.18 8.29
C TYR A 163 4.76 -0.50 7.64
N LEU A 164 4.72 -1.60 6.91
CA LEU A 164 3.53 -2.05 6.18
C LEU A 164 3.16 -3.44 6.67
N LYS A 165 1.88 -3.62 7.03
CA LYS A 165 1.27 -4.95 7.16
C LYS A 165 0.30 -5.14 6.01
N VAL A 166 0.40 -6.24 5.29
CA VAL A 166 -0.46 -6.58 4.15
C VAL A 166 -1.24 -7.86 4.49
N ASN A 167 -2.55 -7.85 4.26
CA ASN A 167 -3.45 -9.01 4.35
C ASN A 167 -4.32 -9.10 3.08
N ASP A 168 -3.75 -8.65 1.95
CA ASP A 168 -4.37 -8.73 0.63
C ASP A 168 -4.61 -10.20 0.25
N SER A 169 -5.66 -10.44 -0.52
CA SER A 169 -5.85 -11.72 -1.23
C SER A 169 -6.36 -11.44 -2.64
N SER A 170 -6.00 -12.30 -3.57
CA SER A 170 -6.34 -12.14 -4.98
C SER A 170 -6.87 -13.44 -5.56
N HIS A 171 -7.58 -13.33 -6.68
CA HIS A 171 -8.16 -14.45 -7.40
C HIS A 171 -8.25 -14.12 -8.89
N PHE A 172 -7.91 -15.09 -9.74
CA PHE A 172 -8.15 -15.02 -11.19
C PHE A 172 -9.37 -15.84 -11.56
N TRP A 173 -10.25 -15.29 -12.38
CA TRP A 173 -11.47 -15.98 -12.82
C TRP A 173 -11.25 -16.92 -14.00
N MET A 174 -9.99 -17.26 -14.32
CA MET A 174 -9.66 -18.20 -15.38
C MET A 174 -9.96 -19.64 -14.93
N GLU A 175 -11.24 -19.99 -14.88
CA GLU A 175 -11.67 -21.36 -15.10
C GLU A 175 -11.64 -21.64 -16.61
N ASP A 176 -10.96 -22.73 -16.97
CA ASP A 176 -10.94 -23.43 -18.26
C ASP A 176 -11.88 -22.88 -19.34
N ASN A 177 -11.35 -22.02 -20.22
CA ASN A 177 -11.95 -21.78 -21.53
C ASN A 177 -10.89 -21.93 -22.61
N GLY A 178 -10.48 -23.18 -22.86
CA GLY A 178 -9.62 -23.56 -23.99
C GLY A 178 -9.02 -24.94 -23.87
#